data_AF-A0A078AXD1-F1
#
_entry.id   AF-A0A078AXD1-F1
#
_cell.length_a   1.000
_cell.length_b   1.000
_cell.length_c   1.000
_cell.angle_alpha   90.00
_cell.angle_beta   90.00
_cell.angle_gamma   90.00
#
_symmetry.space_group_name_H-M   'P 1'
#
loop_
_entity.id
_entity.type
_entity.pdbx_description
1 polymer ?
#
loop_
_entity_poly.entity_id
_entity_poly.type
_entity_poly.pdbx_seq_one_letter_code
_entity_poly.pdbx_strand_id
1 'polypeptide(L)'
;MIFGVVIQVFQLGHQLQNPLYRPNQIQIEIGYEFGNYHYKSNIFEVSKSSNQEQVFNLLPDLVSGEYIRISLYGKPNVMWSKQRYIVLRYVGIQGLLHENITSKEILNMVALNDLELNALVKKVQ
;
A
#
# COMPACT_ATOMS: atom_id res chain seq x y z
N MET A 1 -13.10 -8.88 -4.81
CA MET A 1 -11.80 -8.80 -5.49
C MET A 1 -11.09 -7.54 -5.01
N ILE A 2 -9.90 -7.71 -4.45
CA ILE A 2 -9.01 -6.67 -3.97
C ILE A 2 -8.15 -6.21 -5.16
N PHE A 3 -8.04 -4.89 -5.33
CA PHE A 3 -7.21 -4.28 -6.36
C PHE A 3 -6.26 -3.21 -5.80
N GLY A 4 -6.41 -2.82 -4.53
CA GLY A 4 -5.52 -1.83 -3.94
C GLY A 4 -5.45 -1.95 -2.42
N VAL A 5 -4.34 -1.49 -1.87
CA VAL A 5 -4.15 -1.32 -0.42
C VAL A 5 -3.84 0.15 -0.15
N VAL A 6 -4.50 0.73 0.84
CA VAL A 6 -4.26 2.12 1.26
C VAL A 6 -3.49 2.10 2.56
N ILE A 7 -2.40 2.85 2.65
CA ILE A 7 -1.63 2.98 3.89
C ILE A 7 -1.42 4.45 4.22
N GLN A 8 -1.56 4.78 5.49
CA GLN A 8 -1.11 6.04 6.05
C GLN A 8 0.02 5.80 7.05
N VAL A 9 1.13 6.52 6.90
CA VAL A 9 2.26 6.41 7.83
C VAL A 9 2.03 7.23 9.09
N PHE A 10 2.55 6.77 10.21
CA PHE A 10 2.42 7.49 11.47
C PHE A 10 3.41 8.65 11.56
N GLN A 11 2.90 9.81 11.97
CA GLN A 11 3.70 10.99 12.29
C GLN A 11 3.45 11.37 13.75
N LEU A 12 4.54 11.50 14.51
CA LEU A 12 4.43 11.89 15.92
C LEU A 12 4.40 13.41 16.04
N GLY A 13 3.22 13.99 16.30
CA GLY A 13 3.00 15.44 16.29
C GLY A 13 3.56 16.26 17.46
N HIS A 14 4.21 15.61 18.45
CA HIS A 14 4.69 16.27 19.68
C HIS A 14 6.22 16.35 19.79
N GLN A 15 6.97 15.92 18.78
CA GLN A 15 8.44 16.03 18.77
C GLN A 15 8.88 17.21 17.89
N LEU A 16 9.97 17.89 18.27
CA LEU A 16 10.48 19.10 17.62
C LEU A 16 10.70 18.97 16.10
N GLN A 17 10.88 17.74 15.59
CA GLN A 17 11.11 17.44 14.17
C GLN A 17 9.96 16.66 13.51
N ASN A 18 8.87 16.36 14.24
CA ASN A 18 7.73 15.56 13.81
C ASN A 18 8.11 14.36 12.91
N PRO A 19 8.94 13.41 13.40
CA PRO A 19 9.48 12.37 12.56
C PRO A 19 8.38 11.43 12.02
N LEU A 20 8.58 11.00 10.78
CA LEU A 20 7.74 10.03 10.10
C LEU A 20 8.27 8.61 10.35
N TYR A 21 7.44 7.76 10.94
CA TYR A 21 7.78 6.39 11.30
C TYR A 21 7.42 5.41 10.18
N ARG A 22 7.89 5.73 8.97
CA ARG A 22 7.51 5.02 7.75
C ARG A 22 8.44 3.85 7.41
N PRO A 23 7.93 2.79 6.77
CA PRO A 23 8.78 1.89 6.00
C PRO A 23 9.35 2.62 4.78
N ASN A 24 10.43 2.07 4.22
CA ASN A 24 10.94 2.49 2.92
C ASN A 24 10.14 1.85 1.79
N GLN A 25 9.78 0.59 1.97
CA GLN A 25 9.08 -0.20 0.97
C GLN A 25 8.09 -1.15 1.63
N ILE A 26 7.10 -1.59 0.85
CA ILE A 26 6.14 -2.60 1.29
C ILE A 26 5.95 -3.68 0.22
N GLN A 27 5.49 -4.85 0.64
CA GLN A 27 4.99 -5.89 -0.25
C GLN A 27 3.67 -6.44 0.29
N ILE A 28 2.73 -6.69 -0.62
CA ILE A 28 1.38 -7.15 -0.31
C ILE A 28 1.24 -8.59 -0.80
N GLU A 29 0.81 -9.47 0.10
CA GLU A 29 0.55 -10.88 -0.17
C GLU A 29 -0.90 -11.20 0.22
N ILE A 30 -1.61 -11.97 -0.61
CA ILE A 30 -3.03 -12.30 -0.41
C ILE A 30 -3.23 -13.81 -0.59
N GLY A 31 -4.04 -14.40 0.29
CA GLY A 31 -4.26 -15.84 0.37
C GLY A 31 -5.57 -16.23 1.02
N TYR A 32 -5.96 -17.50 0.86
CA TYR A 32 -7.09 -18.10 1.57
C TYR A 32 -6.67 -18.78 2.88
N GLU A 33 -5.37 -18.93 3.10
CA GLU A 33 -4.81 -19.60 4.26
C GLU A 33 -3.76 -18.72 4.91
N PHE A 34 -3.79 -18.63 6.24
CA PHE A 34 -2.78 -17.89 6.98
C PHE A 34 -1.39 -18.52 6.77
N GLY A 35 -0.42 -17.74 6.31
CA GLY A 35 0.93 -18.22 6.00
C GLY A 35 1.11 -18.85 4.61
N ASN A 36 0.02 -19.08 3.86
CA ASN A 36 0.04 -19.59 2.50
C ASN A 36 -0.71 -18.64 1.56
N TYR A 37 0.05 -17.72 0.96
CA TYR A 37 -0.47 -16.65 0.11
C TYR A 37 -0.23 -17.00 -1.36
N HIS A 38 -1.30 -17.12 -2.15
CA HIS A 38 -1.20 -17.47 -3.57
C HIS A 38 -0.83 -16.27 -4.44
N TYR A 39 -1.08 -15.05 -3.97
CA TYR A 39 -0.70 -13.83 -4.64
C TYR A 39 0.39 -13.09 -3.88
N LYS A 40 1.32 -12.49 -4.64
CA LYS A 40 2.41 -11.68 -4.13
C LYS A 40 2.67 -10.52 -5.08
N SER A 41 2.49 -9.31 -4.60
CA SER A 41 2.73 -8.09 -5.38
C SER A 41 4.22 -7.84 -5.62
N ASN A 42 4.50 -6.92 -6.53
CA ASN A 42 5.79 -6.22 -6.56
C ASN A 42 6.06 -5.49 -5.24
N ILE A 43 7.33 -5.14 -5.00
CA ILE A 43 7.72 -4.29 -3.87
C ILE A 43 7.45 -2.83 -4.26
N PHE A 44 6.65 -2.14 -3.46
CA PHE A 44 6.32 -0.73 -3.68
C PHE A 44 7.18 0.17 -2.80
N GLU A 45 7.59 1.32 -3.33
CA GLU A 45 8.22 2.35 -2.52
C GLU A 45 7.18 3.18 -1.76
N VAL A 46 7.49 3.51 -0.51
CA VAL A 46 6.67 4.42 0.29
C VAL A 46 7.24 5.84 0.19
N SER A 47 6.36 6.79 -0.12
CA SER A 47 6.74 8.18 -0.37
C SER A 47 7.49 8.83 0.79
N LYS A 48 8.62 9.46 0.43
CA LYS A 48 9.44 10.45 1.15
C LYS A 48 8.79 11.20 2.29
N SER A 49 7.76 11.93 1.87
CA SER A 49 7.57 13.32 2.29
C SER A 49 6.14 13.58 2.75
N SER A 50 5.33 12.53 2.85
CA SER A 50 3.91 12.68 3.14
C SER A 50 3.45 11.72 4.23
N ASN A 51 2.64 12.25 5.14
CA ASN A 51 1.81 11.50 6.08
C ASN A 51 0.40 11.23 5.51
N GLN A 52 0.16 11.58 4.25
CA GLN A 52 -1.11 11.34 3.58
C GLN A 52 -1.25 9.86 3.22
N GLU A 53 -2.48 9.47 2.94
CA GLU A 53 -2.82 8.15 2.43
C GLU A 53 -2.12 7.92 1.08
N GLN A 54 -1.56 6.73 0.94
CA GLN A 54 -0.92 6.26 -0.28
C GLN A 54 -1.62 4.99 -0.73
N VAL A 55 -1.99 4.95 -2.00
CA VAL A 55 -2.64 3.81 -2.63
C VAL A 55 -1.57 2.97 -3.35
N PHE A 56 -1.53 1.69 -3.02
CA PHE A 56 -0.66 0.70 -3.64
C PHE A 56 -1.51 -0.18 -4.54
N ASN A 57 -1.43 0.09 -5.84
CA ASN A 57 -2.27 -0.55 -6.84
C ASN A 57 -1.75 -1.96 -7.17
N LEU A 58 -2.64 -2.94 -7.14
CA LEU A 58 -2.36 -4.34 -7.48
C LEU A 58 -2.69 -4.65 -8.94
N LEU A 59 -3.32 -3.73 -9.66
CA LEU A 59 -3.66 -3.92 -11.07
C LEU A 59 -2.40 -4.19 -11.93
N PRO A 60 -2.53 -5.01 -13.00
CA PRO A 60 -3.79 -5.57 -13.53
C PRO A 60 -4.33 -6.77 -12.76
N ASP A 61 -3.64 -7.22 -11.71
CA ASP A 61 -4.06 -8.38 -10.94
C ASP A 61 -5.28 -8.06 -10.07
N LEU A 62 -6.35 -8.81 -10.29
CA LEU A 62 -7.53 -8.82 -9.44
C LEU A 62 -7.47 -10.05 -8.55
N VAL A 63 -7.36 -9.84 -7.25
CA VAL A 63 -7.02 -10.93 -6.32
C VAL A 63 -8.12 -11.11 -5.30
N SER A 64 -8.39 -12.33 -4.86
CA SER A 64 -9.33 -12.61 -3.78
C SER A 64 -8.69 -13.49 -2.73
N GLY A 65 -8.93 -13.20 -1.46
CA GLY A 65 -8.42 -13.99 -0.35
C GLY A 65 -9.06 -13.53 0.96
N GLU A 66 -8.91 -14.37 1.98
CA GLU A 66 -9.37 -14.10 3.35
C GLU A 66 -8.29 -13.44 4.19
N TYR A 67 -7.03 -13.67 3.83
CA TYR A 67 -5.87 -13.16 4.55
C TYR A 67 -5.07 -12.22 3.66
N ILE A 68 -4.70 -11.08 4.24
CA ILE A 68 -3.75 -10.14 3.67
C ILE A 68 -2.53 -10.02 4.58
N ARG A 69 -1.34 -10.05 3.98
CA ARG A 69 -0.09 -9.77 4.66
C ARG A 69 0.57 -8.55 4.01
N ILE A 70 0.97 -7.61 4.86
CA ILE A 70 1.73 -6.42 4.44
C ILE A 70 3.09 -6.50 5.09
N SER A 71 4.11 -6.83 4.29
CA SER A 71 5.50 -6.86 4.73
C SER A 71 6.09 -5.46 4.64
N LEU A 72 6.67 -4.97 5.74
CA LEU A 72 7.25 -3.63 5.85
C LEU A 72 8.78 -3.73 5.81
N TYR A 73 9.41 -3.09 4.83
CA TYR A 73 10.85 -3.06 4.66
C TYR A 73 11.40 -1.66 4.96
N GLY A 74 12.52 -1.60 5.66
CA GLY A 74 13.19 -0.34 5.95
C GLY A 74 13.98 -0.39 7.25
N LYS A 75 14.67 0.71 7.55
CA LYS A 75 15.34 0.87 8.84
C LYS A 75 14.29 1.30 9.88
N PRO A 76 14.09 0.54 10.96
CA PRO A 76 13.20 0.96 12.03
C PRO A 76 13.76 2.20 12.72
N ASN A 77 12.87 3.08 13.17
CA ASN A 77 13.28 4.23 13.96
C ASN A 77 13.49 3.81 15.41
N VAL A 78 14.47 4.43 16.06
CA VAL A 78 14.80 4.17 17.47
C VAL A 78 14.17 5.27 18.31
N MET A 79 13.26 4.91 19.20
CA MET A 79 12.73 5.86 20.20
C MET A 79 13.65 5.91 21.42
N TRP A 80 13.44 6.88 22.32
CA TRP A 80 14.24 7.03 23.55
C TRP A 80 14.24 5.78 24.44
N SER A 81 13.22 4.93 24.35
CA SER A 81 13.15 3.62 25.01
C SER A 81 14.05 2.53 24.40
N LYS A 82 14.86 2.84 23.39
CA LYS A 82 15.66 1.90 22.56
C LYS A 82 14.85 0.87 21.78
N GLN A 83 13.51 0.95 21.80
CA GLN A 83 12.66 0.12 20.97
C GLN A 83 12.73 0.57 19.50
N ARG A 84 12.74 -0.42 18.60
CA ARG A 84 12.82 -0.25 17.15
C ARG A 84 11.48 -0.61 16.54
N TYR A 85 10.81 0.35 15.91
CA TYR A 85 9.51 0.09 15.27
C TYR A 85 9.34 0.83 13.94
N ILE A 86 8.49 0.24 13.11
CA ILE A 86 7.88 0.82 11.91
C ILE A 86 6.38 0.85 12.20
N VAL A 87 5.73 2.00 12.05
CA VAL A 87 4.33 2.17 12.47
C VAL A 87 3.50 2.71 11.33
N LEU A 88 2.41 2.02 11.08
CA LEU A 88 1.34 2.48 10.21
C LEU A 88 0.25 3.10 11.08
N ARG A 89 -0.26 4.26 10.66
CA ARG A 89 -1.42 4.89 11.30
C ARG A 89 -2.72 4.24 10.83
N TYR A 90 -2.79 3.91 9.55
CA TYR A 90 -3.98 3.35 8.91
C TYR A 90 -3.59 2.34 7.85
N VAL A 91 -4.40 1.30 7.74
CA VAL A 91 -4.38 0.31 6.66
C VAL A 91 -5.83 0.13 6.19
N GLY A 92 -6.05 0.33 4.90
CA GLY A 92 -7.31 0.13 4.22
C GLY A 92 -7.16 -0.77 3.01
N ILE A 93 -8.28 -1.32 2.54
CA ILE A 93 -8.33 -2.18 1.36
C ILE A 93 -9.31 -1.57 0.36
N GLN A 94 -8.91 -1.53 -0.90
CA GLN A 94 -9.78 -1.20 -2.01
C GLN A 94 -10.12 -2.47 -2.79
N GLY A 95 -11.42 -2.72 -2.95
CA GLY A 95 -11.92 -3.88 -3.63
C GLY A 95 -13.36 -3.71 -4.11
N LEU A 96 -13.78 -4.59 -5.01
CA LEU A 96 -15.15 -4.71 -5.49
C LEU A 96 -15.75 -6.03 -5.02
N LEU A 97 -17.04 -6.04 -4.69
CA LEU A 97 -17.80 -7.28 -4.51
C LEU A 97 -17.91 -8.00 -5.84
N HIS A 98 -17.80 -9.33 -5.84
CA HIS A 98 -17.78 -10.14 -7.06
C HIS A 98 -19.01 -9.91 -7.96
N GLU A 99 -20.17 -9.74 -7.34
CA GLU A 99 -21.45 -9.45 -8.00
C GLU A 99 -21.51 -8.08 -8.71
N ASN A 100 -20.62 -7.16 -8.37
CA ASN A 100 -20.57 -5.79 -8.91
C ASN A 100 -19.44 -5.62 -9.93
N ILE A 101 -18.96 -6.71 -10.54
CA ILE A 101 -17.85 -6.65 -11.48
C ILE A 101 -18.39 -6.79 -12.90
N THR A 102 -18.59 -5.67 -13.56
CA THR A 102 -18.82 -5.62 -15.00
C THR A 102 -17.50 -5.46 -15.74
N SER A 103 -17.43 -5.95 -16.98
CA SER A 103 -16.24 -5.77 -17.84
C SER A 103 -15.87 -4.30 -18.03
N LYS A 104 -16.86 -3.39 -17.96
CA LYS A 104 -16.65 -1.95 -18.08
C LYS A 104 -15.94 -1.36 -16.86
N GLU A 105 -16.25 -1.82 -15.66
CA GLU A 105 -15.60 -1.35 -14.44
C GLU A 105 -14.15 -1.80 -14.37
N ILE A 106 -13.86 -3.05 -14.79
CA ILE A 106 -12.48 -3.52 -14.92
C ILE A 106 -11.69 -2.65 -15.90
N LEU A 107 -12.24 -2.39 -17.08
CA LEU A 107 -11.58 -1.55 -18.09
C LEU A 107 -11.33 -0.13 -17.60
N ASN A 108 -12.29 0.46 -16.86
CA ASN A 108 -12.12 1.78 -16.28
C ASN A 108 -11.02 1.81 -15.20
N MET A 109 -10.95 0.79 -14.34
CA MET A 109 -9.92 0.70 -13.30
C MET A 109 -8.51 0.58 -13.91
N VAL A 110 -8.36 -0.23 -14.96
CA VAL A 110 -7.08 -0.37 -15.68
C VAL A 110 -6.72 0.95 -16.38
N ALA A 111 -7.67 1.58 -17.07
CA ALA A 111 -7.43 2.85 -17.77
C ALA A 111 -7.05 3.99 -16.82
N LEU A 112 -7.64 4.05 -15.62
CA LEU A 112 -7.28 5.03 -14.60
C LEU A 112 -5.84 4.82 -14.10
N ASN A 113 -5.44 3.56 -13.88
CA ASN A 113 -4.06 3.24 -13.49
C ASN A 113 -3.05 3.70 -14.55
N ASP A 114 -3.33 3.44 -15.83
CA ASP A 114 -2.46 3.86 -16.93
C ASP A 114 -2.35 5.39 -17.02
N LEU A 115 -3.44 6.12 -16.78
CA LEU A 115 -3.44 7.58 -16.77
C LEU A 115 -2.60 8.14 -15.61
N GLU A 116 -2.71 7.56 -14.41
CA GLU A 116 -1.90 7.96 -13.25
C GLU A 116 -0.41 7.67 -13.49
N LEU A 117 -0.09 6.50 -14.04
CA LEU A 117 1.29 6.11 -14.37
C LEU A 117 1.90 7.09 -15.38
N ASN A 118 1.16 7.42 -16.44
CA ASN A 118 1.59 8.36 -17.48
C ASN A 118 1.74 9.80 -16.96
N ALA A 119 0.89 10.23 -16.02
CA ALA A 119 1.00 11.54 -15.40
C ALA A 119 2.22 11.65 -14.47
N LEU A 120 2.61 10.56 -13.79
CA LEU A 120 3.83 10.48 -13.00
C LEU A 120 5.08 10.55 -13.87
N VAL A 121 5.14 9.80 -14.98
CA VAL A 121 6.28 9.81 -15.91
C VAL A 121 6.54 11.21 -16.48
N LYS A 122 5.48 11.94 -16.82
CA LYS A 122 5.60 13.32 -17.36
C LYS A 122 6.08 14.36 -16.34
N LYS A 123 6.00 14.10 -15.02
CA LYS A 123 6.47 15.03 -13.98
C LYS A 123 7.97 14.87 -13.65
N VAL A 124 8.61 13.83 -14.18
CA VAL A 124 10.02 13.51 -13.92
C VAL A 124 10.94 13.95 -15.09
N GLN A 125 10.35 14.48 -16.18
CA GLN A 125 11.04 15.12 -17.30
C GLN A 125 11.01 16.64 -17.15
#